data_AF-A0A811UBF7-F1
#
_entry.id   AF-A0A811UBF7-F1
#
_cell.length_a   1.000
_cell.length_b   1.000
_cell.length_c   1.000
_cell.angle_alpha   90.00
_cell.angle_beta   90.00
_cell.angle_gamma   90.00
#
_symmetry.space_group_name_H-M   'P 1'
#
loop_
_entity.id
_entity.type
_entity.pdbx_description
1 polymer ?
#
loop_
_entity_poly.entity_id
_entity_poly.type
_entity_poly.pdbx_seq_one_letter_code
_entity_poly.pdbx_strand_id
1 'polypeptide(L)'
;MAASMFAFGIFVQFTDEVTKTQYDWAPLLLMALVVYTAAFGIVGLTYTIIVEILPAKIRGQAQAICMIFMSICVFGALHLYPMFLYNYGLPITMYSCTGVCIVCGIYLLIFLEETRGKSMELD
;
A
#
# COMPACT_ATOMS: atom_id res chain seq x y z
N MET A 1 -2.33 6.91 1.61
CA MET A 1 -1.38 5.97 2.24
C MET A 1 0.04 6.54 2.29
N ALA A 2 0.71 6.79 1.16
CA ALA A 2 2.09 7.32 1.18
C ALA A 2 2.24 8.65 1.94
N ALA A 3 1.38 9.64 1.67
CA ALA A 3 1.44 10.94 2.35
C ALA A 3 1.23 10.85 3.87
N SER A 4 0.31 9.99 4.33
CA SER A 4 0.03 9.80 5.76
C SER A 4 1.15 9.04 6.48
N MET A 5 1.80 8.05 5.84
CA MET A 5 2.98 7.38 6.39
C MET A 5 4.20 8.30 6.44
N PHE A 6 4.38 9.15 5.43
CA PHE A 6 5.45 10.15 5.42
C PHE A 6 5.29 11.18 6.53
N ALA A 7 4.06 11.72 6.70
CA ALA A 7 3.74 12.64 7.79
C ALA A 7 3.95 12.00 9.17
N PHE A 8 3.61 10.71 9.32
CA PHE A 8 3.87 9.95 10.55
C PHE A 8 5.37 9.76 10.82
N GLY A 9 6.17 9.46 9.79
CA GLY A 9 7.63 9.39 9.90
C GLY A 9 8.25 10.72 10.38
N ILE A 10 7.82 11.85 9.80
CA ILE A 10 8.26 13.19 10.21
C ILE A 10 7.85 13.48 11.66
N PHE A 11 6.59 13.19 12.02
CA PHE A 11 6.10 13.42 13.38
C PHE A 11 6.94 12.63 14.40
N VAL A 12 7.26 11.37 14.12
CA VAL A 12 8.06 10.54 15.03
C VAL A 12 9.51 11.01 15.12
N GLN A 13 10.09 11.51 14.02
CA GLN A 13 11.49 11.93 13.94
C GLN A 13 11.76 13.30 14.58
N PHE A 14 10.84 14.26 14.45
CA PHE A 14 11.05 15.65 14.90
C PHE A 14 10.33 16.02 16.20
N THR A 15 9.51 15.13 16.76
CA THR A 15 8.77 15.40 18.00
C THR A 15 9.49 14.81 19.21
N ASP A 16 9.91 15.69 20.14
CA ASP A 16 10.47 15.34 21.45
C ASP A 16 9.45 14.59 22.32
N GLU A 17 9.93 13.77 23.26
CA GLU A 17 9.09 12.93 24.12
C GLU A 17 8.02 13.73 24.89
N VAL A 18 8.34 14.95 25.33
CA VAL A 18 7.39 15.84 26.04
C VAL A 18 6.23 16.28 25.13
N THR A 19 6.50 16.50 23.85
CA THR A 19 5.49 16.91 22.87
C THR A 19 4.71 15.70 22.35
N LYS A 20 5.32 14.51 22.31
CA LYS A 20 4.60 13.26 22.00
C LYS A 20 3.48 13.01 23.00
N THR A 21 3.75 13.12 24.30
CA THR A 21 2.73 12.93 25.36
C THR A 21 1.62 13.97 25.33
N GLN A 22 1.90 15.20 24.84
CA GLN A 22 0.86 16.23 24.62
C GLN A 22 -0.02 15.92 23.40
N TYR A 23 0.54 15.27 22.38
CA TYR A 23 -0.10 14.98 21.09
C TYR A 23 -0.23 13.46 20.83
N ASP A 24 -0.57 12.67 21.84
CA ASP A 24 -0.74 11.21 21.71
C ASP A 24 -1.81 10.81 20.68
N TRP A 25 -2.77 11.71 20.41
CA TRP A 25 -3.81 11.50 19.41
C TRP A 25 -3.30 11.59 17.96
N ALA A 26 -2.18 12.29 17.71
CA ALA A 26 -1.69 12.55 16.36
C ALA A 26 -1.16 11.28 15.67
N PRO A 27 -0.33 10.43 16.33
CA PRO A 27 0.04 9.11 15.81
C PRO A 27 -1.16 8.23 15.47
N LEU A 28 -2.17 8.21 16.34
CA LEU A 28 -3.38 7.41 16.17
C LEU A 28 -4.19 7.87 14.95
N LEU A 29 -4.38 9.17 14.81
CA LEU A 29 -5.10 9.76 13.68
C LEU A 29 -4.38 9.51 12.35
N LEU A 30 -3.05 9.65 12.32
CA LEU A 30 -2.26 9.39 11.12
C LEU A 30 -2.32 7.91 10.71
N MET A 31 -2.25 6.97 11.66
CA MET A 31 -2.43 5.54 11.39
C MET A 31 -3.86 5.21 10.93
N ALA A 32 -4.88 5.84 11.52
CA ALA A 32 -6.26 5.68 11.06
C ALA A 32 -6.42 6.14 9.60
N LEU A 33 -5.80 7.26 9.21
CA LEU A 33 -5.78 7.73 7.82
C LEU A 33 -5.02 6.77 6.89
N VAL A 34 -3.94 6.14 7.35
CA VAL A 34 -3.25 5.09 6.59
C VAL A 34 -4.21 3.93 6.29
N VAL A 35 -4.89 3.40 7.30
CA VAL A 35 -5.84 2.27 7.13
C VAL A 35 -7.03 2.67 6.27
N TYR A 36 -7.60 3.85 6.50
CA TYR A 36 -8.71 4.38 5.69
C TYR A 36 -8.31 4.51 4.21
N THR A 37 -7.18 5.16 3.93
CA THR A 37 -6.71 5.32 2.54
C THR A 37 -6.23 4.02 1.91
N ALA A 38 -5.82 3.03 2.69
CA ALA A 38 -5.52 1.69 2.20
C ALA A 38 -6.82 0.96 1.77
N ALA A 39 -7.88 1.08 2.56
CA ALA A 39 -9.18 0.48 2.27
C ALA A 39 -9.85 1.07 1.02
N PHE A 40 -9.79 2.39 0.84
CA PHE A 40 -10.26 3.08 -0.36
C PHE A 40 -9.27 3.03 -1.54
N GLY A 41 -8.08 2.49 -1.31
CA GLY A 41 -6.97 2.59 -2.22
C GLY A 41 -6.89 1.47 -3.26
N ILE A 42 -5.67 1.31 -3.76
CA ILE A 42 -5.28 0.40 -4.84
C ILE A 42 -5.70 -1.05 -4.59
N VAL A 43 -5.84 -1.49 -3.34
CA VAL A 43 -6.19 -2.89 -3.01
C VAL A 43 -7.52 -3.28 -3.65
N GLY A 44 -8.57 -2.48 -3.49
CA GLY A 44 -9.86 -2.74 -4.14
C GLY A 44 -9.78 -2.63 -5.66
N LEU A 45 -9.02 -1.64 -6.15
CA LEU A 45 -8.87 -1.39 -7.58
C LEU A 45 -8.17 -2.54 -8.31
N THR A 46 -7.15 -3.15 -7.70
CA THR A 46 -6.35 -4.21 -8.31
C THR A 46 -7.20 -5.44 -8.62
N TYR A 47 -8.11 -5.81 -7.70
CA TYR A 47 -9.03 -6.93 -7.94
C TYR A 47 -10.03 -6.61 -9.06
N THR A 48 -10.54 -5.38 -9.13
CA THR A 48 -11.46 -4.96 -10.21
C THR A 48 -10.76 -4.95 -11.57
N ILE A 49 -9.55 -4.41 -11.66
CA ILE A 49 -8.77 -4.35 -12.91
C ILE A 49 -8.48 -5.76 -13.46
N ILE A 50 -8.10 -6.71 -12.60
CA ILE A 50 -7.87 -8.11 -13.00
C ILE A 50 -9.13 -8.68 -13.64
N VAL A 51 -10.30 -8.39 -13.08
CA VAL A 51 -11.59 -8.83 -13.63
C VAL A 51 -11.87 -8.15 -14.96
N GLU A 52 -11.60 -6.86 -15.12
CA GLU A 52 -11.85 -6.09 -16.35
C GLU A 52 -10.93 -6.48 -17.52
N ILE A 53 -9.66 -6.78 -17.26
CA ILE A 53 -8.66 -7.09 -18.30
C ILE A 53 -8.76 -8.55 -18.79
N LEU A 54 -9.25 -9.48 -17.95
CA LEU A 54 -9.22 -10.91 -18.26
C LEU A 54 -10.55 -11.45 -18.78
N PRO A 55 -10.53 -12.29 -19.84
CA PRO A 55 -11.74 -12.92 -20.35
C PRO A 55 -12.30 -13.92 -19.35
N ALA A 56 -13.64 -13.99 -19.27
CA ALA A 56 -14.37 -14.75 -18.23
C ALA A 56 -13.96 -16.22 -18.11
N LYS A 57 -13.46 -16.83 -19.20
CA LYS A 57 -13.08 -18.24 -19.26
C LYS A 57 -11.82 -18.59 -18.45
N ILE A 58 -10.87 -17.65 -18.29
CA ILE A 58 -9.60 -17.89 -17.57
C ILE A 58 -9.46 -17.09 -16.27
N ARG A 59 -10.42 -16.20 -16.00
CA ARG A 59 -10.40 -15.26 -14.87
C ARG A 59 -10.12 -15.95 -13.52
N GLY A 60 -10.75 -17.10 -13.27
CA GLY A 60 -10.57 -17.84 -12.01
C GLY A 60 -9.13 -18.34 -11.79
N GLN A 61 -8.50 -18.90 -12.82
CA GLN A 61 -7.12 -19.39 -12.72
C GLN A 61 -6.11 -18.26 -12.63
N ALA A 62 -6.28 -17.20 -13.43
CA ALA A 62 -5.40 -16.04 -13.40
C ALA A 62 -5.47 -15.30 -12.05
N GLN A 63 -6.67 -15.11 -11.50
CA GLN A 63 -6.84 -14.50 -10.18
C GLN A 63 -6.17 -15.31 -9.07
N ALA A 64 -6.24 -16.65 -9.13
CA ALA A 64 -5.56 -17.52 -8.17
C ALA A 64 -4.03 -17.36 -8.23
N ILE A 65 -3.43 -17.32 -9.43
CA ILE A 65 -1.99 -17.11 -9.60
C ILE A 65 -1.57 -15.73 -9.04
N CYS A 66 -2.35 -14.67 -9.33
CA CYS A 66 -2.11 -13.34 -8.79
C CYS A 66 -2.19 -13.33 -7.25
N MET A 67 -3.16 -14.02 -6.65
CA MET A 67 -3.26 -14.13 -5.19
C MET A 67 -2.07 -14.86 -4.57
N ILE A 68 -1.56 -15.91 -5.22
CA ILE A 68 -0.37 -16.64 -4.73
C ILE A 68 0.84 -15.70 -4.73
N PHE A 69 1.07 -14.98 -5.84
CA PHE A 69 2.17 -14.02 -5.92
C PHE A 69 2.03 -12.90 -4.87
N MET A 70 0.84 -12.33 -4.72
CA MET A 70 0.54 -11.33 -3.69
C MET A 70 0.81 -11.87 -2.29
N SER A 71 0.42 -13.11 -2.01
CA SER A 71 0.64 -13.76 -0.71
C SER A 71 2.12 -13.93 -0.40
N ILE A 72 2.95 -14.29 -1.39
CA ILE A 72 4.41 -14.35 -1.24
C ILE A 72 4.99 -12.97 -0.94
N CYS A 73 4.55 -11.92 -1.65
CA CYS A 73 4.99 -10.55 -1.38
C CYS A 73 4.59 -10.08 0.02
N VAL A 74 3.35 -10.35 0.46
CA VAL A 74 2.88 -10.01 1.80
C VAL A 74 3.67 -10.75 2.87
N PHE A 75 3.95 -12.03 2.66
CA PHE A 75 4.78 -12.81 3.57
C PHE A 75 6.20 -12.24 3.70
N GLY A 76 6.82 -11.87 2.57
CA GLY A 76 8.11 -11.19 2.55
C GLY A 76 8.08 -9.87 3.31
N ALA A 77 7.04 -9.05 3.08
CA ALA A 77 6.86 -7.77 3.77
C ALA A 77 6.67 -7.95 5.29
N LEU A 78 5.91 -8.96 5.72
CA LEU A 78 5.69 -9.28 7.14
C LEU A 78 6.96 -9.74 7.86
N HIS A 79 7.91 -10.37 7.17
CA HIS A 79 9.22 -10.70 7.73
C HIS A 79 10.20 -9.52 7.70
N LEU A 80 10.14 -8.72 6.63
CA LEU A 80 11.01 -7.56 6.46
C LEU A 80 10.68 -6.45 7.46
N TYR A 81 9.39 -6.22 7.71
CA TYR A 81 8.91 -5.16 8.61
C TYR A 81 9.48 -5.24 10.05
N PRO A 82 9.42 -6.38 10.77
CA PRO A 82 10.01 -6.49 12.11
C PRO A 82 11.54 -6.39 12.08
N MET A 83 12.19 -6.86 11.00
CA MET A 83 13.64 -6.73 10.84
C MET A 83 14.06 -5.26 10.70
N PHE A 84 13.30 -4.48 9.93
CA PHE A 84 13.53 -3.04 9.80
C PHE A 84 13.23 -2.30 11.10
N LEU A 85 12.14 -2.67 11.77
CA LEU A 85 11.74 -2.03 13.02
C LEU A 85 12.77 -2.24 14.12
N TYR A 86 13.33 -3.45 14.24
CA TYR A 86 14.31 -3.78 15.28
C TYR A 86 15.69 -3.14 15.02
N ASN A 87 16.16 -3.12 13.77
CA ASN A 87 17.52 -2.67 13.45
C ASN A 87 17.62 -1.16 13.16
N TYR A 88 16.59 -0.57 12.54
CA TYR A 88 16.61 0.81 12.04
C TYR A 88 15.58 1.73 12.73
N GLY A 89 14.71 1.17 13.58
CA GLY A 89 13.71 1.92 14.30
C GLY A 89 12.50 2.34 13.46
N LEU A 90 11.55 2.95 14.16
CA LEU A 90 10.22 3.28 13.64
C LEU A 90 10.21 4.30 12.48
N PRO A 91 10.96 5.43 12.50
CA PRO A 91 10.87 6.42 11.42
C PRO A 91 11.43 5.90 10.09
N ILE A 92 12.55 5.17 10.11
CA ILE A 92 13.15 4.61 8.89
C ILE A 92 12.22 3.56 8.26
N THR A 93 11.57 2.74 9.09
CA THR A 93 10.58 1.76 8.63
C THR A 93 9.38 2.44 7.95
N MET A 94 8.94 3.60 8.45
CA MET A 94 7.83 4.34 7.84
C MET A 94 8.21 5.01 6.52
N TYR A 95 9.44 5.50 6.39
CA TYR A 95 9.93 6.03 5.13
C TYR A 95 10.16 4.95 4.07
N SER A 96 10.65 3.78 4.44
CA SER A 96 10.80 2.67 3.49
C SER A 96 9.44 2.20 2.96
N CYS A 97 8.43 2.07 3.83
CA CYS A 97 7.06 1.80 3.40
C CYS A 97 6.51 2.89 2.47
N THR A 98 6.77 4.17 2.77
CA THR A 98 6.38 5.30 1.91
C THR A 98 7.02 5.17 0.53
N GLY A 99 8.32 4.85 0.46
CA GLY A 99 9.03 4.63 -0.79
C GLY A 99 8.40 3.52 -1.64
N VAL A 100 8.10 2.38 -1.04
CA VAL A 100 7.42 1.26 -1.72
C VAL A 100 6.05 1.70 -2.26
N CYS A 101 5.28 2.46 -1.48
CA CYS A 101 3.98 2.97 -1.92
C CYS A 101 4.09 3.90 -3.15
N ILE A 102 5.10 4.77 -3.16
CA ILE A 102 5.34 5.71 -4.27
C ILE A 102 5.78 4.93 -5.51
N VAL A 103 6.72 3.97 -5.37
CA VAL A 103 7.19 3.13 -6.48
C VAL A 103 6.04 2.32 -7.08
N CYS A 104 5.20 1.69 -6.25
CA CYS A 104 4.00 1.00 -6.73
C CYS A 104 3.02 1.95 -7.42
N GLY A 105 2.81 3.16 -6.88
CA GLY A 105 1.96 4.18 -7.51
C GLY A 105 2.48 4.60 -8.88
N ILE A 106 3.78 4.88 -9.00
CA ILE A 106 4.42 5.25 -10.27
C ILE A 106 4.34 4.08 -11.26
N TYR A 107 4.60 2.85 -10.82
CA TYR A 107 4.49 1.66 -11.66
C TYR A 107 3.08 1.53 -12.24
N LEU A 108 2.05 1.68 -11.42
CA LEU A 108 0.67 1.65 -11.90
C LEU A 108 0.37 2.80 -12.86
N LEU A 109 0.83 4.02 -12.58
CA LEU A 109 0.60 5.16 -13.49
C LEU A 109 1.24 5.00 -14.87
N ILE A 110 2.38 4.30 -14.97
CA ILE A 110 3.10 4.10 -16.23
C ILE A 110 2.59 2.86 -16.99
N PHE A 111 2.40 1.75 -16.28
CA PHE A 111 2.10 0.45 -16.92
C PHE A 111 0.61 0.15 -17.04
N LEU A 112 -0.25 0.82 -16.27
CA LEU A 112 -1.69 0.62 -16.33
C LEU A 112 -2.33 1.72 -17.18
N GLU A 113 -2.70 1.38 -18.41
CA GLU A 113 -3.61 2.21 -19.20
C GLU A 113 -5.01 2.21 -18.56
N GLU A 114 -5.70 3.35 -18.62
CA GLU A 114 -7.02 3.51 -17.97
C GLU A 114 -8.03 2.52 -18.57
N THR A 115 -8.45 1.51 -17.78
CA THR A 115 -9.44 0.49 -18.16
C THR A 115 -10.88 0.99 -18.04
N ARG A 116 -11.08 2.17 -17.45
CA ARG A 116 -12.40 2.70 -17.09
C ARG A 116 -13.25 2.97 -18.34
N GLY A 117 -14.23 2.12 -18.58
CA GLY A 117 -15.22 2.29 -19.66
C GLY A 117 -14.83 1.65 -20.99
N LYS A 118 -13.73 0.90 -21.07
CA LYS A 118 -13.47 0.00 -22.21
C LYS A 118 -14.05 -1.37 -21.86
N SER A 119 -15.25 -1.67 -22.37
CA SER A 119 -15.77 -3.03 -22.33
C SER A 119 -14.89 -3.92 -23.21
N MET A 120 -14.57 -5.11 -22.70
CA MET A 120 -14.03 -6.22 -23.49
C MET A 120 -15.15 -6.79 -24.37
N GLU A 121 -15.70 -5.95 -25.24
CA GLU A 121 -16.60 -6.33 -26.33
C GLU A 121 -15.97 -5.82 -27.62
N LEU A 122 -14.88 -6.44 -28.06
CA LEU A 122 -14.53 -6.47 -29.48
C LEU A 122 -13.53 -7.61 -29.75
N ASP A 123 -14.03 -8.53 -30.59
CA ASP A 123 -13.49 -9.79 -31.14
C ASP A 123 -13.40 -11.04 -30.22
#